data_AF-A0A316FBA1-F1
#
_entry.id   AF-A0A316FBA1-F1
#
_cell.length_a   1.000
_cell.length_b   1.000
_cell.length_c   1.000
_cell.angle_alpha   90.00
_cell.angle_beta   90.00
_cell.angle_gamma   90.00
#
_symmetry.space_group_name_H-M   'P 1'
#
loop_
_entity.id
_entity.type
_entity.pdbx_description
1 polymer ?
#
loop_
_entity_poly.entity_id
_entity_poly.type
_entity_poly.pdbx_seq_one_letter_code
_entity_poly.pdbx_strand_id
1 'polypeptide(L)'
;MEWAVPFAVMLPLVLLVLVVAGGRRGTVDRQAQKLAAVERKLDLIMAHLGIREPEPDVPGAVLQELLAGRKIQAIKEYRDATGVGLKEAKDAVEFLARQRGLG
;
A
#
# COMPACT_ATOMS: atom_id res chain seq x y z
N MET A 1 47.84 -7.77 -45.66
CA MET A 1 48.00 -6.98 -44.41
C MET A 1 46.64 -6.50 -43.88
N GLU A 2 45.58 -7.30 -44.01
CA GLU A 2 44.17 -6.86 -43.78
C GLU A 2 43.58 -7.32 -42.45
N TRP A 3 44.32 -8.15 -41.70
CA TRP A 3 43.92 -8.73 -40.41
C TRP A 3 44.19 -7.77 -39.23
N ALA A 4 44.91 -6.66 -39.46
CA ALA A 4 45.17 -5.62 -38.46
C ALA A 4 44.06 -4.56 -38.37
N VAL A 5 43.27 -4.37 -39.43
CA VAL A 5 42.18 -3.38 -39.50
C VAL A 5 41.04 -3.69 -38.52
N PRO A 6 40.55 -4.93 -38.33
CA PRO A 6 39.47 -5.19 -37.38
C PRO A 6 39.90 -4.89 -35.94
N PHE A 7 41.14 -5.21 -35.52
CA PHE A 7 41.60 -4.91 -34.17
C PHE A 7 41.73 -3.40 -33.90
N ALA A 8 42.16 -2.63 -34.92
CA ALA A 8 42.27 -1.18 -34.82
C ALA A 8 40.92 -0.47 -34.69
N VAL A 9 39.84 -1.02 -35.25
CA VAL A 9 38.48 -0.47 -35.15
C VAL A 9 37.73 -0.99 -33.92
N MET A 10 38.02 -2.21 -33.47
CA MET A 10 37.39 -2.79 -32.29
C MET A 10 37.85 -2.12 -30.99
N LEU A 11 39.10 -1.67 -30.90
CA LEU A 11 39.62 -0.99 -29.70
C LEU A 11 38.85 0.30 -29.36
N PRO A 12 38.66 1.27 -30.29
CA PRO A 12 37.85 2.46 -30.01
C PRO A 12 36.36 2.12 -29.83
N LEU A 13 35.83 1.07 -30.49
CA LEU A 13 34.45 0.63 -30.29
C LEU A 13 34.22 0.09 -28.87
N VAL A 14 35.13 -0.77 -28.40
CA VAL A 14 35.10 -1.32 -27.04
C VAL A 14 35.28 -0.18 -26.02
N LEU A 15 36.16 0.78 -26.30
CA LEU A 15 36.38 1.94 -25.44
C LEU A 15 35.13 2.84 -25.40
N LEU A 16 34.46 3.06 -26.53
CA LEU A 16 33.19 3.77 -26.62
C LEU A 16 32.09 3.07 -25.83
N VAL A 17 31.97 1.74 -25.95
CA VAL A 17 31.01 0.93 -25.18
C VAL A 17 31.30 1.00 -23.69
N LEU A 18 32.57 0.94 -23.27
CA LEU A 18 32.97 1.07 -21.86
C LEU A 18 32.62 2.46 -21.30
N VAL A 19 32.83 3.53 -22.07
CA VAL A 19 32.48 4.90 -21.67
C VAL A 19 30.95 5.08 -21.54
N VAL A 20 30.18 4.56 -22.50
CA VAL A 20 28.71 4.63 -22.48
C VAL A 20 28.11 3.78 -21.36
N ALA A 21 28.67 2.60 -21.09
CA ALA A 21 28.25 1.73 -19.99
C ALA A 21 28.65 2.30 -18.61
N GLY A 22 29.79 2.99 -18.51
CA GLY A 22 30.27 3.61 -17.27
C GLY A 22 29.49 4.88 -16.87
N GLY A 23 28.94 5.62 -17.84
CA GLY A 23 28.32 6.93 -17.61
C GLY A 23 26.93 6.92 -16.94
N ARG A 24 26.26 5.76 -16.80
CA ARG A 24 24.88 5.69 -16.26
C ARG A 24 24.77 5.39 -14.76
N ARG A 25 25.87 5.17 -14.03
CA ARG A 25 25.81 4.84 -12.60
C ARG A 25 25.65 6.05 -11.66
N GLY A 26 25.95 7.27 -12.11
CA GLY A 26 25.99 8.45 -11.22
C GLY A 26 24.68 9.21 -11.02
N THR A 27 23.59 8.88 -11.72
CA THR A 27 22.34 9.68 -11.66
C THR A 27 21.19 9.01 -10.91
N VAL A 28 21.35 7.77 -10.45
CA VAL A 28 20.29 7.04 -9.72
C VAL A 28 20.20 7.48 -8.24
N ASP A 29 21.28 8.02 -7.67
CA ASP A 29 21.32 8.43 -6.25
C ASP A 29 20.40 9.62 -5.91
N ARG A 30 20.10 10.49 -6.88
CA ARG A 30 19.22 11.65 -6.67
C ARG A 30 17.73 11.30 -6.64
N GLN A 31 17.36 10.15 -7.17
CA GLN A 31 15.95 9.72 -7.15
C GLN A 31 15.62 9.07 -5.82
N ALA A 32 16.54 8.30 -5.24
CA ALA A 32 16.37 7.68 -3.93
C ALA A 32 16.14 8.72 -2.80
N GLN A 33 16.87 9.84 -2.82
CA GLN A 33 16.67 10.90 -1.81
C GLN A 33 15.32 11.62 -1.93
N LYS A 34 14.75 11.70 -3.14
CA LYS A 34 13.42 12.31 -3.33
C LYS A 34 12.30 11.43 -2.79
N LEU A 35 12.46 10.10 -2.81
CA LEU A 35 11.48 9.20 -2.20
C LEU A 35 11.42 9.38 -0.68
N ALA A 36 12.56 9.43 0.00
CA ALA A 36 12.60 9.59 1.47
C ALA A 36 11.97 10.91 1.96
N ALA A 37 12.07 11.98 1.17
CA ALA A 37 11.43 13.25 1.48
C ALA A 37 9.91 13.23 1.24
N VAL A 38 9.43 12.43 0.28
CA VAL A 38 8.00 12.24 0.02
C VAL A 38 7.36 11.39 1.11
N GLU A 39 8.01 10.31 1.52
CA GLU A 39 7.56 9.44 2.62
C GLU A 39 7.45 10.21 3.94
N ARG A 40 8.48 10.98 4.34
CA ARG A 40 8.41 11.82 5.55
C ARG A 40 7.28 12.85 5.51
N LYS A 41 6.96 13.41 4.34
CA LYS A 41 5.86 14.36 4.20
C LYS A 41 4.51 13.66 4.34
N LEU A 42 4.37 12.45 3.80
CA LEU A 42 3.18 11.64 3.97
C LEU A 42 2.98 11.28 5.44
N ASP A 43 4.02 10.87 6.16
CA ASP A 43 3.92 10.56 7.59
C ASP A 43 3.43 11.75 8.42
N LEU A 44 3.94 12.96 8.11
CA LEU A 44 3.51 14.19 8.77
C LEU A 44 2.07 14.57 8.42
N ILE A 45 1.64 14.34 7.17
CA ILE A 45 0.26 14.58 6.74
C ILE A 45 -0.68 13.55 7.37
N MET A 46 -0.30 12.27 7.44
CA MET A 46 -1.07 11.23 8.12
C MET A 46 -1.22 11.51 9.62
N ALA A 47 -0.13 11.94 10.27
CA ALA A 47 -0.16 12.33 11.68
C ALA A 47 -0.99 13.60 11.92
N HIS A 48 -0.95 14.57 10.99
CA HIS A 48 -1.69 15.84 11.11
C HIS A 48 -3.17 15.72 10.74
N LEU A 49 -3.53 14.83 9.81
CA LEU A 49 -4.91 14.59 9.39
C LEU A 49 -5.70 13.67 10.33
N GLY A 50 -5.04 13.02 11.29
CA GLY A 50 -5.73 12.21 12.30
C GLY A 50 -6.62 11.11 11.70
N ILE A 51 -6.28 10.61 10.51
CA ILE A 51 -6.99 9.49 9.88
C ILE A 51 -6.59 8.23 10.64
N ARG A 52 -7.23 8.03 11.80
CA ARG A 52 -7.46 6.71 12.35
C ARG A 52 -8.12 5.90 11.24
N GLU A 53 -7.64 4.68 11.01
CA GLU A 53 -8.24 3.71 10.09
C GLU A 53 -9.75 3.90 10.06
N PRO A 54 -10.39 3.86 8.87
CA PRO A 54 -11.82 4.04 8.76
C PRO A 54 -12.44 3.03 9.72
N GLU A 55 -12.85 3.52 10.89
CA GLU A 55 -13.69 2.76 11.77
C GLU A 55 -14.86 2.48 10.84
N PRO A 56 -15.12 1.19 10.50
CA PRO A 56 -16.23 0.87 9.64
C PRO A 56 -17.39 1.68 10.19
N ASP A 57 -18.07 2.43 9.32
CA ASP A 57 -19.19 3.28 9.73
C ASP A 57 -20.29 2.32 10.21
N VAL A 58 -20.12 1.86 11.44
CA VAL A 58 -20.91 0.83 12.07
C VAL A 58 -22.05 1.62 12.66
N PRO A 59 -23.27 1.40 12.16
CA PRO A 59 -24.43 2.07 12.71
C PRO A 59 -24.45 1.83 14.22
N GLY A 60 -24.62 2.88 15.02
CA GLY A 60 -24.58 2.77 16.49
C GLY A 60 -25.52 1.68 17.05
N ALA A 61 -26.61 1.38 16.35
CA ALA A 61 -27.51 0.27 16.64
C ALA A 61 -26.81 -1.10 16.59
N VAL A 62 -25.95 -1.36 15.60
CA VAL A 62 -25.19 -2.62 15.47
C VAL A 62 -24.27 -2.82 16.67
N LEU A 63 -23.62 -1.75 17.13
CA LEU A 63 -22.75 -1.81 18.31
C LEU A 63 -23.54 -2.05 19.60
N GLN A 64 -24.71 -1.43 19.76
CA GLN A 64 -25.58 -1.69 20.91
C GLN A 64 -26.03 -3.15 20.95
N GLU A 65 -26.42 -3.71 19.81
CA GLU A 65 -26.83 -5.11 19.68
C GLU A 65 -25.66 -6.07 19.96
N LEU A 66 -24.45 -5.74 19.49
CA LEU A 66 -23.22 -6.48 19.80
C LEU A 66 -22.89 -6.48 21.30
N LEU A 67 -22.94 -5.31 21.95
CA LEU A 67 -22.69 -5.17 23.40
C LEU A 67 -23.73 -5.91 24.23
N ALA A 68 -24.96 -6.00 23.74
CA ALA A 68 -26.03 -6.76 24.39
C ALA A 68 -25.99 -8.26 24.09
N GLY A 69 -24.97 -8.77 23.37
CA GLY A 69 -24.83 -10.19 23.01
C GLY A 69 -25.82 -10.65 21.93
N ARG A 70 -26.59 -9.75 21.32
CA ARG A 70 -27.60 -10.04 20.30
C ARG A 70 -27.00 -10.02 18.90
N LYS A 71 -26.06 -10.93 18.66
CA LYS A 71 -25.27 -10.99 17.41
C LYS A 71 -26.13 -11.10 16.14
N ILE A 72 -27.25 -11.84 16.19
CA ILE A 72 -28.14 -11.99 15.03
C ILE A 72 -28.79 -10.64 14.65
N GLN A 73 -29.22 -9.87 15.66
CA GLN A 73 -29.82 -8.57 15.44
C GLN A 73 -28.76 -7.58 14.93
N ALA A 74 -27.54 -7.62 15.45
CA ALA A 74 -26.44 -6.83 14.93
C ALA A 74 -26.15 -7.11 13.43
N ILE A 75 -26.19 -8.38 13.00
CA ILE A 75 -26.02 -8.77 11.59
C ILE A 75 -27.16 -8.23 10.74
N LYS A 76 -28.40 -8.34 11.22
CA LYS A 76 -29.56 -7.81 10.51
C LYS A 76 -29.46 -6.30 10.34
N GLU A 77 -29.12 -5.58 11.39
CA GLU A 77 -29.06 -4.12 11.37
C GLU A 77 -27.88 -3.63 10.52
N TYR A 78 -26.77 -4.36 10.53
CA TYR A 78 -25.64 -4.07 9.64
C TYR A 78 -26.02 -4.27 8.18
N ARG A 79 -26.75 -5.35 7.88
CA ARG A 79 -27.24 -5.64 6.53
C ARG A 79 -28.26 -4.61 6.06
N ASP A 80 -29.20 -4.24 6.92
CA ASP A 80 -30.27 -3.29 6.58
C ASP A 80 -29.70 -1.87 6.40
N ALA A 81 -28.62 -1.52 7.10
CA ALA A 81 -27.94 -0.23 6.96
C ALA A 81 -26.99 -0.14 5.76
N THR A 82 -26.27 -1.23 5.44
CA THR A 82 -25.23 -1.23 4.39
C THR A 82 -25.68 -1.87 3.08
N GLY A 83 -26.80 -2.61 3.08
CA GLY A 83 -27.34 -3.29 1.90
C GLY A 83 -26.50 -4.49 1.41
N VAL A 84 -25.49 -4.91 2.17
CA VAL A 84 -24.61 -6.03 1.80
C VAL A 84 -25.34 -7.38 1.92
N GLY A 85 -24.74 -8.44 1.36
CA GLY A 85 -25.26 -9.78 1.53
C GLY A 85 -25.15 -10.28 2.98
N LEU A 86 -25.89 -11.35 3.30
CA LEU A 86 -25.93 -11.91 4.65
C LEU A 86 -24.55 -12.41 5.11
N LYS A 87 -23.75 -12.93 4.17
CA LYS A 87 -22.41 -13.43 4.46
C LYS A 87 -21.48 -12.29 4.84
N GLU A 88 -21.45 -11.24 4.02
CA GLU A 88 -20.64 -10.05 4.27
C GLU A 88 -21.04 -9.36 5.58
N ALA A 89 -22.35 -9.27 5.86
CA ALA A 89 -22.84 -8.71 7.12
C ALA A 89 -22.38 -9.52 8.33
N LYS A 90 -22.45 -10.86 8.25
CA LYS A 90 -21.96 -11.74 9.30
C LYS A 90 -20.45 -11.56 9.52
N ASP A 91 -19.67 -11.59 8.45
CA ASP A 91 -18.21 -11.50 8.53
C ASP A 91 -17.76 -10.15 9.13
N ALA A 92 -18.44 -9.06 8.76
CA ALA A 92 -18.20 -7.74 9.32
C ALA A 92 -18.53 -7.66 10.82
N VAL A 93 -19.73 -8.14 11.22
CA VAL A 93 -20.13 -8.14 12.64
C VAL A 93 -19.25 -9.05 13.48
N GLU A 94 -18.79 -10.18 12.94
CA GLU A 94 -17.83 -11.06 13.60
C GLU A 94 -16.45 -10.42 13.78
N PHE A 95 -15.97 -9.71 12.77
CA PHE A 95 -14.74 -8.95 12.87
C PHE A 95 -14.84 -7.89 13.99
N LEU A 96 -15.97 -7.16 14.04
CA LEU A 96 -16.24 -6.16 15.08
C LEU A 96 -16.32 -6.76 16.48
N ALA A 97 -16.95 -7.93 16.62
CA ALA A 97 -17.03 -8.65 17.88
C ALA A 97 -15.63 -9.06 18.37
N ARG A 98 -14.79 -9.63 17.48
CA ARG A 98 -13.42 -10.04 17.80
C ARG A 98 -12.54 -8.86 18.20
N GLN A 99 -12.61 -7.76 17.47
CA GLN A 99 -11.81 -6.56 17.76
C GLN A 99 -12.13 -5.97 19.15
N ARG A 100 -13.39 -6.11 19.60
CA ARG A 100 -13.88 -5.59 20.89
C ARG A 100 -13.88 -6.62 22.02
N GLY A 101 -13.42 -7.85 21.77
CA GLY A 101 -13.42 -8.93 22.76
C GLY A 101 -14.82 -9.44 23.14
N LEU A 102 -15.82 -9.23 22.27
CA LEU A 102 -17.22 -9.62 22.45
C LEU A 102 -17.53 -10.97 21.77
N GLY A 103 -16.54 -11.86 21.68
CA GLY A 103 -16.58 -13.13 20.95
C GLY A 103 -17.21 -14.28 21.72
#